data_AF-A0A496XZU7-F1
#
_entry.id   AF-A0A496XZU7-F1
#
_cell.length_a   1.000
_cell.length_b   1.000
_cell.length_c   1.000
_cell.angle_alpha   90.00
_cell.angle_beta   90.00
_cell.angle_gamma   90.00
#
_symmetry.space_group_name_H-M   'P 1'
#
loop_
_entity.id
_entity.type
_entity.pdbx_description
1 polymer ?
#
loop_
_entity_poly.entity_id
_entity_poly.type
_entity_poly.pdbx_seq_one_letter_code
_entity_poly.pdbx_strand_id
1 'polypeptide(L)' 'MTELLQIYKCGVCGNIVEMVHAGAGELVCCGQPMKLFVENTVDAAKEKHVPVIEK' A
#
# COMPACT_ATOMS: atom_id res chain seq x y z
N MET A 1 -5.35 -8.42 -9.74
CA MET A 1 -6.60 -7.69 -9.49
C MET A 1 -6.38 -6.82 -8.28
N THR A 2 -6.70 -5.53 -8.38
CA THR A 2 -6.67 -4.61 -7.24
C THR A 2 -7.96 -4.72 -6.45
N GLU A 3 -7.89 -4.49 -5.13
CA GLU A 3 -9.05 -4.48 -4.24
C GLU A 3 -9.22 -3.10 -3.61
N LEU A 4 -10.44 -2.78 -3.18
CA LEU A 4 -10.75 -1.52 -2.50
C LEU A 4 -9.88 -1.35 -1.25
N LEU A 5 -9.51 -0.10 -0.96
CA LEU A 5 -8.70 0.32 0.20
C LEU A 5 -7.23 -0.15 0.20
N GLN A 6 -6.80 -0.92 -0.79
CA GLN A 6 -5.38 -1.28 -0.91
C GLN A 6 -4.50 -0.05 -1.13
N ILE A 7 -3.35 -0.03 -0.46
CA ILE A 7 -2.34 1.02 -0.57
C ILE A 7 -1.19 0.57 -1.47
N TYR A 8 -0.83 1.39 -2.46
CA TYR A 8 0.28 1.13 -3.37
C TYR A 8 1.31 2.25 -3.34
N LYS A 9 2.60 1.91 -3.45
CA LYS A 9 3.70 2.88 -3.54
C LYS A 9 4.59 2.64 -4.74
N CYS A 10 4.98 3.71 -5.43
CA CYS A 10 6.03 3.69 -6.44
C CYS A 10 7.41 3.70 -5.77
N GLY A 11 8.26 2.72 -6.11
CA GLY A 11 9.63 2.64 -5.59
C GLY A 11 10.61 3.66 -6.20
N VAL A 12 10.24 4.36 -7.27
CA VAL A 12 11.10 5.34 -7.96
C VAL A 12 10.79 6.77 -7.53
N CYS A 13 9.56 7.25 -7.75
CA CYS A 13 9.19 8.64 -7.44
C CYS A 13 8.57 8.83 -6.05
N GLY A 14 8.20 7.74 -5.36
CA GLY A 14 7.63 7.78 -4.02
C GLY A 14 6.12 8.03 -3.94
N ASN A 15 5.41 8.16 -5.08
CA ASN A 15 3.94 8.31 -5.09
C ASN A 15 3.25 7.19 -4.31
N ILE A 16 2.25 7.54 -3.49
CA ILE A 16 1.41 6.62 -2.74
C ILE A 16 -0.06 6.90 -3.09
N VAL A 17 -0.83 5.85 -3.37
CA VAL A 17 -2.24 5.94 -3.74
C VAL A 17 -3.06 4.87 -3.03
N GLU A 18 -4.33 5.17 -2.77
CA GLU A 18 -5.34 4.25 -2.26
C GLU A 18 -6.30 3.85 -3.38
N MET A 19 -6.73 2.60 -3.39
CA MET A 19 -7.67 2.09 -4.37
C MET A 19 -9.13 2.41 -4.00
N VAL A 20 -9.75 3.33 -4.76
CA VAL A 20 -11.16 3.70 -4.59
C VAL A 20 -12.13 2.92 -5.51
N HIS A 21 -11.60 2.16 -6.48
CA HIS A 21 -12.38 1.28 -7.37
C HIS A 21 -11.54 0.10 -7.86
N ALA A 22 -11.98 -1.12 -7.59
CA ALA A 22 -11.27 -2.35 -7.94
C ALA A 22 -11.21 -2.58 -9.47
N GLY A 23 -10.13 -3.20 -9.95
CA GLY A 23 -9.94 -3.52 -11.36
C GLY A 23 -8.97 -4.66 -11.60
N ALA A 24 -9.00 -5.24 -12.80
CA ALA A 24 -8.12 -6.36 -13.15
C ALA A 24 -6.69 -5.93 -13.53
N GLY A 25 -6.49 -4.66 -13.90
CA GLY A 25 -5.21 -4.13 -14.35
C GLY A 25 -4.14 -4.03 -13.25
N GLU A 26 -2.88 -3.95 -13.68
CA GLU A 26 -1.74 -3.71 -12.79
C GLU A 26 -1.43 -2.20 -12.71
N LEU A 27 -1.23 -1.70 -11.49
CA LEU A 27 -0.84 -0.30 -11.28
C LEU A 27 0.62 -0.09 -11.66
N VAL A 28 0.88 0.79 -12.63
CA VAL A 28 2.22 1.12 -13.11
C VAL A 28 2.51 2.59 -12.87
N CYS A 29 3.69 2.88 -12.32
CA CYS A 29 4.19 4.25 -12.15
C CYS A 29 5.70 4.28 -12.44
N CYS A 30 6.16 5.28 -13.20
CA CYS A 30 7.54 5.38 -13.67
C CYS A 30 8.03 4.15 -14.47
N GLY A 31 7.13 3.52 -15.25
CA GLY A 31 7.46 2.40 -16.12
C GLY A 31 7.63 1.03 -15.42
N GLN A 32 7.30 0.93 -14.14
CA GLN A 32 7.33 -0.33 -13.39
C GLN A 32 6.05 -0.54 -12.56
N PRO A 33 5.71 -1.79 -12.22
CA PRO A 33 4.64 -2.09 -11.27
C PRO A 33 4.83 -1.39 -9.93
N MET A 34 3.77 -0.82 -9.38
CA MET A 34 3.76 -0.28 -8.04
C MET A 34 3.73 -1.41 -7.01
N LYS A 35 4.37 -1.20 -5.86
CA LYS A 35 4.39 -2.17 -4.76
C LYS A 35 3.10 -2.06 -3.95
N LEU A 36 2.39 -3.17 -3.76
CA LEU A 36 1.32 -3.30 -2.76
C LEU A 36 1.91 -3.25 -1.35
N PHE A 37 1.38 -2.38 -0.50
CA PHE A 37 1.76 -2.26 0.90
C PHE A 37 0.77 -3.02 1.77
N VAL A 38 1.08 -4.29 2.04
CA VAL A 38 0.31 -5.13 2.96
C VAL A 38 0.67 -4.76 4.40
N GLU A 39 -0.34 -4.52 5.21
CA GLU A 39 -0.22 -4.05 6.58
C GLU A 39 0.54 -5.05 7.45
N ASN A 40 1.32 -4.56 8.42
CA ASN A 40 2.02 -5.38 9.42
C ASN A 40 2.99 -6.44 8.86
N THR A 41 3.48 -6.27 7.63
CA THR A 41 4.43 -7.21 6.99
C THR A 41 5.89 -6.81 7.10
N VAL A 42 6.18 -5.57 7.51
CA VAL A 42 7.55 -5.10 7.70
C VAL A 42 8.08 -5.60 9.04
N ASP A 43 9.32 -6.09 9.06
CA ASP A 43 10.03 -6.42 10.29
C ASP A 43 10.42 -5.13 11.03
N ALA A 44 9.48 -4.65 11.87
CA ALA A 44 9.59 -3.42 12.64
C ALA A 44 9.00 -3.62 14.04
N ALA A 45 9.43 -2.80 14.99
CA ALA A 45 9.00 -2.84 16.37
C ALA A 45 7.48 -2.60 16.51
N LYS A 46 6.70 -3.64 16.82
CA LYS A 46 5.23 -3.58 16.78
C LYS A 46 4.66 -2.54 17.72
N GLU A 47 5.24 -2.39 18.91
CA GLU A 47 4.82 -1.45 19.95
C GLU A 47 4.94 0.03 19.54
N LYS A 48 5.68 0.33 18.47
CA LYS A 48 5.85 1.68 17.92
C LYS A 48 5.05 1.94 16.65
N HIS A 49 4.52 0.90 16.00
CA HIS A 49 3.96 0.99 14.66
C HIS A 49 2.51 0.51 14.56
N VAL A 50 2.11 -0.48 15.38
CA VAL A 50 0.73 -0.97 15.39
C VAL A 50 -0.15 0.07 16.10
N PRO A 51 -1.18 0.65 15.45
CA PRO A 51 -2.04 1.65 16.09
C PRO A 51 -2.79 1.09 17.31
N VAL A 52 -2.98 1.93 18.32
CA VAL A 52 -3.83 1.65 19.50
C VAL A 52 -5.10 2.49 19.40
N ILE A 53 -6.26 1.87 19.60
CA ILE A 53 -7.58 2.53 19.56
C ILE A 53 -8.12 2.62 20.99
N GLU A 54 -8.40 3.84 21.46
CA GLU A 54 -9.08 4.13 22.73
C GLU A 54 -10.49 4.65 22.44
N LYS A 55 -11.49 4.21 23.23
CA LYS A 55 -12.91 4.49 23.00
C LYS A 55 -13.35 5.83 23.56
#